data_AF-A0A1H5WSG3-F1
#
_entry.id   AF-A0A1H5WSG3-F1
#
_cell.length_a   1.000
_cell.length_b   1.000
_cell.length_c   1.000
_cell.angle_alpha   90.00
_cell.angle_beta   90.00
_cell.angle_gamma   90.00
#
_symmetry.space_group_name_H-M   'P 1'
#
loop_
_entity.id
_entity.type
_entity.pdbx_description
1 polymer ?
#
loop_
_entity_poly.entity_id
_entity_poly.type
_entity_poly.pdbx_seq_one_letter_code
_entity_poly.pdbx_strand_id
1 'polypeptide(L)' 'MRSAKIHSALATGINKFEICRMTARGLHAMHRQGTRTEETIDRVLEMIGPGSMVRTPPMLPVGRLKAVIAR' A
#
# COMPACT_ATOMS: atom_id res chain seq x y z
N MET A 1 -4.85 -4.10 16.62
CA MET A 1 -4.80 -5.47 16.04
C MET A 1 -4.74 -5.39 14.52
N ARG A 2 -3.92 -6.24 13.87
CA ARG A 2 -3.75 -6.23 12.41
C ARG A 2 -5.04 -6.48 11.63
N SER A 3 -5.87 -7.40 12.13
CA SER A 3 -7.20 -7.67 11.58
C SER A 3 -8.03 -6.39 11.50
N ALA A 4 -8.07 -5.57 12.55
CA ALA A 4 -8.80 -4.31 12.57
C ALA A 4 -8.31 -3.31 11.50
N LYS A 5 -7.00 -3.27 11.22
CA LYS A 5 -6.43 -2.42 10.16
C LYS A 5 -6.86 -2.90 8.77
N ILE A 6 -6.84 -4.21 8.55
CA ILE A 6 -7.34 -4.82 7.30
C ILE A 6 -8.84 -4.54 7.13
N HIS A 7 -9.64 -4.72 8.18
CA HIS A 7 -11.07 -4.39 8.14
C HIS A 7 -11.31 -2.90 7.85
N SER A 8 -10.50 -2.01 8.42
CA SER A 8 -10.59 -0.57 8.14
C SER A 8 -10.26 -0.24 6.69
N ALA A 9 -9.22 -0.88 6.12
CA ALA A 9 -8.88 -0.73 4.70
C ALA A 9 -9.93 -1.34 3.77
N LEU A 10 -10.59 -2.43 4.16
CA LEU A 10 -11.72 -2.99 3.42
C LEU A 10 -12.93 -2.05 3.46
N ALA A 11 -13.16 -1.38 4.59
CA ALA A 11 -14.27 -0.45 4.77
C ALA A 11 -14.13 0.84 3.92
N THR A 12 -12.90 1.20 3.50
CA THR A 12 -12.68 2.32 2.55
C THR A 12 -12.95 1.96 1.10
N GLY A 13 -13.37 0.72 0.81
CA GLY A 13 -13.67 0.24 -0.54
C GLY A 13 -12.46 -0.37 -1.27
N ILE A 14 -11.32 -0.51 -0.60
CA ILE A 14 -10.13 -1.17 -1.18
C ILE A 14 -10.35 -2.69 -1.16
N ASN A 15 -10.17 -3.34 -2.30
CA ASN A 15 -10.31 -4.79 -2.43
C ASN A 15 -9.21 -5.53 -1.64
N LYS A 16 -9.54 -6.68 -1.02
CA LYS A 16 -8.59 -7.56 -0.33
C LYS A 16 -7.33 -7.88 -1.14
N PHE A 17 -7.47 -8.10 -2.44
CA PHE A 17 -6.32 -8.41 -3.31
C PHE A 17 -5.41 -7.20 -3.51
N GLU A 18 -5.99 -6.00 -3.52
CA GLU A 18 -5.26 -4.76 -3.65
C GLU A 18 -4.52 -4.42 -2.36
N ILE A 19 -5.16 -4.65 -1.20
CA ILE A 19 -4.49 -4.59 0.11
C ILE A 19 -3.27 -5.52 0.14
N CYS A 20 -3.41 -6.77 -0.32
CA CYS A 20 -2.27 -7.70 -0.39
C CYS A 20 -1.14 -7.17 -1.30
N ARG A 21 -1.47 -6.65 -2.48
CA ARG A 21 -0.48 -6.09 -3.41
C ARG A 21 0.23 -4.86 -2.85
N MET A 22 -0.53 -3.94 -2.24
CA MET A 22 0.02 -2.74 -1.60
C MET A 22 0.90 -3.12 -0.41
N THR A 23 0.48 -4.09 0.40
CA THR A 23 1.26 -4.61 1.53
C THR A 23 2.58 -5.22 1.05
N ALA A 24 2.57 -6.03 0.00
CA ALA A 24 3.77 -6.62 -0.57
C ALA A 24 4.75 -5.56 -1.10
N ARG A 25 4.24 -4.55 -1.83
CA ARG A 25 5.04 -3.43 -2.33
C ARG A 25 5.61 -2.57 -1.19
N GLY A 26 4.79 -2.26 -0.19
CA GLY A 26 5.21 -1.50 0.98
C GLY A 26 6.23 -2.25 1.83
N LEU A 27 6.10 -3.57 1.95
CA LEU A 27 7.10 -4.40 2.62
C LEU A 27 8.45 -4.33 1.89
N HIS A 28 8.45 -4.48 0.56
CA HIS A 28 9.69 -4.38 -0.21
C HIS A 28 10.33 -2.99 -0.11
N ALA A 29 9.53 -1.92 -0.05
CA ALA A 29 10.03 -0.55 0.01
C ALA A 29 10.48 -0.10 1.40
N MET A 30 9.84 -0.59 2.47
CA MET A 30 10.05 -0.07 3.83
C MET A 30 10.74 -1.02 4.78
N HIS A 31 10.76 -2.32 4.50
CA HIS A 31 11.35 -3.29 5.41
C HIS A 31 12.87 -3.09 5.50
N ARG A 32 13.41 -3.13 6.72
CA ARG A 32 14.84 -3.05 6.97
C ARG A 32 15.29 -4.23 7.80
N GLN A 33 16.49 -4.74 7.52
CA GLN A 33 17.12 -5.76 8.36
C GLN A 33 17.17 -5.29 9.82
N GLY A 34 16.86 -6.19 10.74
CA GLY A 34 16.76 -5.89 12.18
C GLY A 34 15.38 -5.38 12.63
N THR A 35 14.44 -5.11 11.71
CA THR A 35 13.03 -4.85 12.07
C THR A 35 12.18 -6.08 11.85
N ARG A 36 11.12 -6.25 12.65
CA ARG A 36 10.17 -7.34 12.43
C ARG A 36 9.34 -7.06 11.18
N THR A 37 9.21 -8.06 10.32
CA THR A 37 8.36 -8.01 9.13
C THR A 37 6.93 -7.59 9.50
N GLU A 38 6.43 -8.11 10.62
CA GLU A 38 5.13 -7.78 11.20
C GLU A 38 4.94 -6.29 11.45
N GLU A 39 5.95 -5.62 12.01
CA GLU A 39 5.90 -4.18 12.29
C GLU A 39 5.86 -3.36 11.00
N THR A 40 6.58 -3.81 9.97
CA THR A 40 6.53 -3.18 8.65
C THR A 40 5.15 -3.34 8.03
N ILE A 41 4.57 -4.54 8.08
CA ILE A 41 3.20 -4.79 7.60
C ILE A 41 2.20 -3.89 8.33
N ASP A 42 2.34 -3.77 9.65
CA ASP A 42 1.43 -2.97 10.46
C ASP A 42 1.52 -1.48 10.15
N ARG A 43 2.71 -0.97 9.79
CA ARG A 43 2.90 0.40 9.26
C ARG A 43 2.32 0.56 7.86
N VAL A 44 2.51 -0.41 6.96
CA VAL A 44 1.92 -0.34 5.62
C VAL A 44 0.39 -0.32 5.68
N LEU A 45 -0.21 -1.14 6.54
CA LEU A 45 -1.67 -1.16 6.70
C LEU A 45 -2.22 0.14 7.32
N GLU A 46 -1.46 0.82 8.18
CA GLU A 46 -1.80 2.17 8.65
C GLU A 46 -1.79 3.20 7.51
N MET A 47 -0.88 3.04 6.54
CA MET A 47 -0.80 3.85 5.32
C MET A 47 -1.81 3.50 4.22
N ILE A 48 -2.60 2.44 4.41
CA ILE A 48 -3.67 2.05 3.48
C ILE A 48 -5.04 2.44 4.07
N GLY A 49 -5.18 2.39 5.39
CA GLY A 49 -6.42 2.69 6.09
C GLY A 49 -6.81 4.17 6.06
N PRO A 50 -7.97 4.53 6.64
CA PRO A 50 -8.51 5.89 6.64
C PRO A 50 -7.65 6.95 7.35
N GLY A 51 -6.53 6.56 7.99
CA GLY A 51 -5.58 7.46 8.65
C GLY A 51 -4.51 8.06 7.74
N SER A 52 -4.42 7.62 6.47
CA SER A 52 -3.41 8.07 5.52
C SER A 52 -4.07 8.58 4.26
N MET A 53 -4.24 9.90 4.20
CA MET A 53 -4.59 10.62 2.99
C MET A 53 -3.40 10.59 2.01
N VAL A 54 -3.07 9.43 1.47
CA VAL A 54 -2.37 9.35 0.18
C VAL A 54 -3.48 9.22 -0.84
N ARG A 55 -3.86 10.35 -1.44
CA ARG A 55 -4.63 10.37 -2.69
C ARG A 55 -3.84 9.51 -3.67
N THR A 56 -4.23 8.25 -3.86
CA THR A 56 -3.71 7.45 -4.97
C THR A 56 -4.03 8.25 -6.23
N PRO A 57 -3.03 8.75 -6.98
CA PRO A 57 -3.32 9.20 -8.34
C PRO A 57 -3.95 8.00 -9.06
N PRO A 58 -4.96 8.22 -9.92
CA PRO A 58 -5.59 7.13 -10.66
C PRO A 58 -4.48 6.30 -11.30
N MET A 59 -4.51 4.99 -11.07
CA MET A 59 -3.53 4.05 -11.61
C MET A 59 -3.45 4.27 -13.12
N LEU A 60 -2.42 4.99 -13.57
CA LEU A 60 -2.13 5.10 -14.99
C LEU A 60 -1.79 3.69 -15.47
N PRO A 61 -2.41 3.22 -16.57
CA PRO A 61 -2.04 1.93 -17.14
C PRO A 61 -0.54 1.92 -17.39
N VAL A 62 0.12 0.82 -17.00
CA VAL A 62 1.58 0.61 -17.01
C VAL A 62 2.21 0.91 -18.39
N GLY A 63 1.41 0.96 -19.46
CA GLY A 63 1.83 1.36 -20.80
C GLY A 63 2.09 2.87 -21.03
N ARG A 64 1.77 3.78 -20.10
CA ARG A 64 1.89 5.24 -20.33
C ARG A 64 3.08 5.92 -19.63
N LEU A 65 3.85 5.21 -18.79
CA LEU A 65 5.02 5.79 -18.11
C LEU A 65 6.20 6.05 -19.06
N LYS A 66 6.28 5.32 -20.19
CA LYS A 66 7.33 5.54 -21.20
C LYS A 66 7.18 6.86 -21.98
N ALA A 67 6.03 7.51 -21.94
CA ALA A 67 5.77 8.72 -22.71
C ALA A 67 6.12 10.04 -21.98
N VAL A 68 6.36 9.99 -20.66
CA VAL A 68 6.59 11.21 -19.84
C VAL A 68 8.07 11.50 -19.62
N ILE A 69 8.96 10.51 -19.79
CA ILE A 69 10.41 10.65 -19.57
C ILE A 69 11.15 11.00 -20.88
N ALA A 70 10.44 11.07 -22.01
CA ALA A 70 11.02 11.33 -23.34
C ALA A 70 10.65 12.72 -23.90
N ARG A 71 10.61 13.75 -23.04
CA ARG A 71 10.58 15.16 -23.47
C ARG A 71 11.64 15.94 -22.73
#